data_AF-A0A6A4NLX7-F1
#
_entry.id   AF-A0A6A4NLX7-F1
#
_cell.length_a   1.000
_cell.length_b   1.000
_cell.length_c   1.000
_cell.angle_alpha   90.00
_cell.angle_beta   90.00
_cell.angle_gamma   90.00
#
_symmetry.space_group_name_H-M   'P 1'
#
loop_
_entity.id
_entity.type
_entity.pdbx_description
1 polymer ?
#
loop_
_entity_poly.entity_id
_entity_poly.type
_entity_poly.pdbx_seq_one_letter_code
_entity_poly.pdbx_strand_id
1 'polypeptide(L)'
;MRVKWLRLLYNDFSAFSGDQEHLISYLVYIIELLKYYDNNSQAQRRLFLILTLGLEVENLVQGLKFVPTFQFEKDVSYEEFLNRVHAEEVILRAKGLWDVPHPWFNMFFSNIRF
;
A
#
# COMPACT_ATOMS: atom_id res chain seq x y z
N MET A 1 12.80 -16.00 -16.47
CA MET A 1 11.62 -16.10 -15.58
C MET A 1 10.51 -16.86 -16.30
N ARG A 2 9.67 -17.62 -15.59
CA ARG A 2 8.54 -18.36 -16.16
C ARG A 2 7.30 -18.05 -15.36
N VAL A 3 6.20 -17.72 -16.02
CA VAL A 3 4.89 -17.51 -15.40
C VAL A 3 3.92 -18.59 -15.89
N LYS A 4 3.02 -19.03 -15.02
CA LYS A 4 1.90 -19.88 -15.40
C LYS A 4 0.66 -19.02 -15.46
N TRP A 5 0.05 -18.95 -16.64
CA TRP A 5 -1.18 -18.21 -16.86
C TRP A 5 -2.34 -19.20 -16.97
N LEU A 6 -3.40 -18.97 -16.22
CA LEU A 6 -4.60 -19.81 -16.18
C LEU A 6 -5.82 -18.91 -16.40
N ARG A 7 -6.78 -19.38 -17.20
CA ARG A 7 -8.11 -18.80 -17.36
C ARG A 7 -9.13 -19.84 -16.91
N LEU A 8 -9.93 -19.49 -15.90
CA LEU A 8 -11.01 -20.33 -15.38
C LEU A 8 -12.33 -19.64 -15.71
N LEU A 9 -13.23 -20.36 -16.37
CA LEU A 9 -14.56 -19.87 -16.73
C LEU A 9 -15.55 -20.35 -15.66
N TYR A 10 -16.34 -19.42 -15.15
CA TYR A 10 -17.41 -19.69 -14.20
C TYR A 10 -18.76 -19.41 -14.88
N ASN A 11 -19.75 -20.27 -14.63
CA ASN A 11 -21.14 -20.05 -15.03
C ASN A 11 -22.06 -19.82 -13.82
N ASP A 12 -21.52 -19.85 -12.61
CA ASP A 12 -22.21 -19.60 -11.34
C ASP A 12 -21.43 -18.54 -10.53
N PHE A 13 -22.14 -17.47 -10.15
CA PHE A 13 -21.51 -16.34 -9.45
C PHE A 13 -21.14 -16.69 -8.01
N SER A 14 -21.91 -17.55 -7.34
CA SER A 14 -21.66 -17.93 -5.95
C SER A 14 -20.38 -18.76 -5.82
N ALA A 15 -20.16 -19.70 -6.76
CA ALA A 15 -18.92 -20.46 -6.87
C ALA A 15 -17.73 -19.53 -7.17
N PHE A 16 -17.89 -18.59 -8.10
CA PHE A 16 -16.86 -17.59 -8.41
C PHE A 16 -16.48 -16.75 -7.18
N SER A 17 -17.46 -16.21 -6.45
CA SER A 17 -17.18 -15.37 -5.27
C SER A 17 -16.54 -16.17 -4.13
N GLY A 18 -17.01 -17.39 -3.88
CA GLY A 18 -16.43 -18.27 -2.85
C GLY A 18 -14.97 -18.64 -3.15
N ASP A 19 -14.66 -18.98 -4.41
CA ASP A 19 -13.28 -19.27 -4.82
C ASP A 19 -12.42 -18.01 -4.82
N GLN A 20 -12.97 -16.85 -5.18
CA GLN A 20 -12.25 -15.58 -5.08
C GLN A 20 -11.92 -15.24 -3.62
N GLU A 21 -12.86 -15.39 -2.69
CA GLU A 21 -12.64 -15.20 -1.25
C GLU A 21 -11.60 -16.18 -0.70
N HIS A 22 -11.65 -17.44 -1.14
CA HIS A 22 -10.64 -18.44 -0.79
C HIS A 22 -9.25 -18.06 -1.31
N LEU A 23 -9.13 -17.63 -2.56
CA LEU A 23 -7.87 -17.16 -3.13
C LEU A 23 -7.34 -15.92 -2.40
N ILE A 24 -8.24 -14.98 -2.09
CA ILE A 24 -7.97 -13.77 -1.29
C ILE A 24 -7.46 -14.18 0.11
N SER A 25 -7.93 -15.26 0.72
CA SER A 25 -7.44 -15.72 2.03
C SER A 25 -5.95 -16.14 2.04
N TYR A 26 -5.38 -16.46 0.87
CA TYR A 26 -3.94 -16.78 0.73
C TYR A 26 -3.07 -15.56 0.38
N LEU A 27 -3.68 -14.40 0.14
CA LEU A 27 -2.94 -13.18 -0.16
C LEU A 27 -2.44 -12.50 1.12
N VAL A 28 -1.37 -11.74 0.97
CA VAL A 28 -0.86 -10.85 2.01
C VAL A 28 -1.42 -9.45 1.78
N TYR A 29 -1.98 -8.87 2.84
CA TYR A 29 -2.56 -7.53 2.83
C TYR A 29 -1.62 -6.55 3.52
N ILE A 30 -1.46 -5.37 2.92
CA ILE A 30 -0.68 -4.27 3.48
C ILE A 30 -1.61 -3.06 3.60
N ILE A 31 -1.53 -2.37 4.73
CA ILE A 31 -2.12 -1.05 4.92
C ILE A 31 -0.97 -0.05 4.91
N GLU A 32 -0.99 0.89 3.97
CA GLU A 32 -0.05 2.02 3.94
C GLU A 32 -0.70 3.23 4.61
N LEU A 33 -0.09 3.71 5.70
CA LEU A 33 -0.53 4.89 6.45
C LEU A 33 0.46 6.03 6.23
N LEU A 34 -0.06 7.26 6.17
CA LEU A 34 0.74 8.47 6.07
C LEU A 34 0.30 9.48 7.12
N LYS A 35 1.26 10.07 7.83
CA LYS A 35 1.05 11.16 8.77
C LYS A 35 1.90 12.35 8.34
N TYR A 36 1.24 13.47 8.03
CA TYR A 36 1.92 14.73 7.75
C TYR A 36 2.37 15.39 9.06
N TYR A 37 3.57 15.97 9.05
CA TYR A 37 4.09 16.76 10.15
C TYR A 37 4.98 17.90 9.63
N ASP A 38 5.05 19.00 10.37
CA ASP A 38 5.84 20.17 9.99
C ASP A 38 7.21 20.15 10.68
N ASN A 39 8.26 20.39 9.90
CA ASN A 39 9.66 20.47 10.34
C ASN A 39 10.16 21.90 10.57
N ASN A 40 9.32 22.92 10.36
CA ASN A 40 9.70 24.34 10.41
C ASN A 40 9.87 24.91 11.84
N SER A 41 10.03 24.04 12.84
CA SER A 41 10.20 24.44 14.23
C SER A 41 11.68 24.65 14.55
N GLN A 42 12.00 25.80 15.16
CA GLN A 42 13.31 26.13 15.77
C GLN A 42 14.02 24.87 16.33
N ALA A 43 15.31 24.69 16.05
CA ALA A 43 16.07 23.46 16.29
C ALA A 43 15.92 22.85 17.71
N GLN A 44 15.64 23.66 18.73
CA GLN A 44 15.38 23.22 20.11
C GLN A 44 14.05 22.44 20.30
N ARG A 45 13.09 22.54 19.37
CA ARG A 45 11.79 21.83 19.41
C ARG A 45 11.76 20.53 18.60
N ARG A 46 12.82 20.25 17.82
CA ARG A 46 12.85 19.10 16.91
C ARG A 46 12.80 17.76 17.64
N LEU A 47 13.55 17.62 18.75
CA LEU A 47 13.54 16.39 19.54
C LEU A 47 12.17 16.13 20.17
N PHE A 48 11.53 17.19 20.70
CA PHE A 48 10.18 17.10 21.25
C PHE A 48 9.15 16.69 20.18
N LEU A 49 9.23 17.26 18.98
CA LEU A 49 8.37 16.90 17.86
C LEU A 49 8.52 15.43 17.45
N ILE A 50 9.75 14.93 17.30
CA ILE A 50 10.00 13.52 16.94
C ILE A 50 9.39 12.58 17.99
N LEU A 51 9.55 12.90 19.27
CA LEU A 51 8.99 12.11 20.36
C LEU A 51 7.44 12.13 20.36
N THR A 52 6.83 13.30 20.16
CA THR A 52 5.36 13.41 20.07
C THR A 52 4.80 12.68 18.86
N LEU A 53 5.46 12.80 17.70
CA LEU A 53 5.05 12.12 16.47
C LEU A 53 5.12 10.60 16.61
N GLY A 54 6.19 10.06 17.21
CA GLY A 54 6.30 8.64 17.49
C GLY A 54 5.15 8.13 18.35
N LEU A 55 4.83 8.84 19.44
CA LEU A 55 3.70 8.50 20.32
C LEU A 55 2.35 8.59 19.59
N GLU A 56 2.15 9.59 18.74
CA GLU A 56 0.92 9.71 17.94
C GLU A 56 0.77 8.54 16.96
N VAL A 57 1.85 8.16 16.27
CA VAL A 57 1.85 7.04 15.34
C VAL A 57 1.59 5.73 16.08
N GLU A 58 2.23 5.50 17.23
CA GLU A 58 1.98 4.33 18.07
C GLU A 58 0.52 4.24 18.49
N ASN A 59 -0.08 5.34 18.95
CA ASN A 59 -1.50 5.37 19.31
C ASN A 59 -2.42 5.07 18.11
N LEU A 60 -2.08 5.54 16.91
CA LEU A 60 -2.85 5.26 15.69
C LEU A 60 -2.81 3.76 15.33
N VAL A 61 -1.66 3.10 15.51
CA VAL A 61 -1.50 1.70 15.13
C VAL A 61 -1.86 0.71 16.24
N GLN A 62 -1.97 1.16 17.49
CA GLN A 62 -2.24 0.30 18.66
C GLN A 62 -3.50 -0.55 18.53
N GLY A 63 -4.54 -0.05 17.86
CA GLY A 63 -5.80 -0.78 17.64
C GLY A 63 -5.80 -1.73 16.44
N LEU A 64 -4.74 -1.72 15.62
CA LEU A 64 -4.66 -2.51 14.40
C LEU A 64 -4.17 -3.93 14.70
N LYS A 65 -4.70 -4.91 13.98
CA LYS A 65 -4.40 -6.34 14.15
C LYS A 65 -3.42 -6.87 13.10
N PHE A 66 -2.41 -6.08 12.75
CA PHE A 66 -1.37 -6.50 11.81
C PHE A 66 -0.36 -7.44 12.49
N VAL A 67 0.44 -8.15 11.70
CA VAL A 67 1.52 -8.99 12.21
C VAL A 67 2.71 -8.10 12.60
N PRO A 68 3.09 -7.99 13.89
CA PRO A 68 4.06 -6.98 14.34
C PRO A 68 5.44 -7.05 13.66
N THR A 69 5.85 -8.24 13.21
CA THR A 69 7.13 -8.46 12.50
C THR A 69 7.19 -7.76 11.13
N PHE A 70 6.05 -7.42 10.54
CA PHE A 70 5.94 -6.83 9.20
C PHE A 70 5.55 -5.34 9.24
N GLN A 71 6.08 -4.60 10.22
CA GLN A 71 5.97 -3.14 10.27
C GLN A 71 7.19 -2.50 9.62
N PHE A 72 6.97 -1.69 8.59
CA PHE A 72 7.99 -0.93 7.89
C PHE A 72 7.64 0.55 7.95
N GLU A 73 8.62 1.38 8.30
CA GLU A 73 8.48 2.82 8.38
C GLU A 73 9.56 3.49 7.54
N LYS A 74 9.19 4.54 6.82
CA LYS A 74 10.11 5.35 6.04
C LYS A 74 9.76 6.82 6.20
N ASP A 75 10.70 7.58 6.77
CA ASP A 75 10.60 9.03 6.84
C ASP A 75 11.10 9.65 5.54
N VAL A 76 10.25 10.44 4.88
CA VAL A 76 10.52 11.10 3.59
C VAL A 76 9.90 12.48 3.58
N SER A 77 10.43 13.38 2.74
CA SER A 77 9.80 14.68 2.54
C SER A 77 8.45 14.55 1.84
N TYR A 78 7.60 15.56 2.00
CA TYR A 78 6.29 15.62 1.33
C TYR A 78 6.43 15.53 -0.20
N GLU A 79 7.41 16.23 -0.76
CA GLU A 79 7.66 16.25 -2.22
C GLU A 79 8.12 14.88 -2.74
N GLU A 80 9.00 14.20 -2.00
CA GLU A 80 9.43 12.84 -2.32
C GLU A 80 8.27 11.84 -2.27
N PHE A 81 7.37 11.95 -1.28
CA PHE A 81 6.20 11.09 -1.19
C PHE A 81 5.24 11.30 -2.36
N LEU A 82 4.93 12.56 -2.71
CA LEU A 82 4.07 12.87 -3.85
C LEU A 82 4.66 12.36 -5.16
N ASN A 83 5.98 12.44 -5.32
CA ASN A 83 6.69 11.99 -6.52
C ASN A 83 7.13 10.52 -6.48
N ARG A 84 6.68 9.71 -5.50
CA ARG A 84 7.17 8.32 -5.34
C ARG A 84 6.99 7.44 -6.58
N VAL A 85 5.91 7.65 -7.33
CA VAL A 85 5.62 6.89 -8.57
C VAL A 85 6.57 7.27 -9.70
N HIS A 86 7.05 8.51 -9.74
CA HIS A 86 7.94 8.98 -10.79
C HIS A 86 9.29 8.26 -10.76
N ALA A 87 9.82 7.98 -9.56
CA ALA A 87 11.05 7.22 -9.42
C ALA A 87 10.94 5.81 -10.02
N GLU A 88 9.79 5.14 -9.82
CA GLU A 88 9.52 3.83 -10.40
C GLU A 88 9.32 3.89 -11.91
N GLU A 89 8.62 4.91 -12.41
CA GLU A 89 8.45 5.17 -13.84
C GLU A 89 9.81 5.23 -14.56
N VAL A 90 10.76 6.03 -14.06
CA VAL A 90 12.09 6.19 -14.68
C VAL A 90 12.82 4.84 -14.75
N ILE A 91 12.75 4.04 -13.69
CA ILE A 91 13.37 2.70 -13.64
C ILE A 91 12.70 1.75 -14.64
N LEU A 92 11.38 1.77 -14.74
CA LEU A 92 10.63 0.91 -15.65
C LEU A 92 10.79 1.31 -17.11
N ARG A 93 10.87 2.60 -17.41
CA ARG A 93 11.20 3.13 -18.75
C ARG A 93 12.59 2.69 -19.20
N ALA A 94 13.59 2.79 -18.32
CA ALA A 94 14.94 2.31 -18.62
C ALA A 94 15.00 0.80 -18.93
N LYS A 95 14.06 0.03 -18.37
CA LYS A 95 13.90 -1.41 -18.63
C LYS A 95 12.99 -1.73 -19.82
N GLY A 96 12.41 -0.72 -20.48
CA GLY A 96 11.43 -0.90 -21.56
C GLY A 96 10.10 -1.50 -21.11
N LEU A 97 9.79 -1.46 -19.81
CA LEU A 97 8.58 -2.07 -19.22
C LEU A 97 7.47 -1.04 -18.95
N TRP A 98 7.69 0.23 -19.25
CA TRP A 98 6.71 1.29 -19.02
C TRP A 98 5.84 1.59 -20.24
N ASP A 99 6.40 1.59 -21.45
CA ASP A 99 5.64 1.90 -22.66
C ASP A 99 5.00 0.63 -23.26
N VAL A 100 4.32 -0.16 -22.41
CA VAL A 100 3.62 -1.40 -22.78
C VAL A 100 2.11 -1.30 -22.47
N PRO A 101 1.24 -2.12 -23.09
CA PRO A 101 -0.17 -2.14 -22.74
C PRO A 101 -0.37 -2.55 -21.27
N HIS A 102 -0.98 -1.66 -20.49
CA HIS A 102 -1.32 -1.89 -19.09
C HIS A 102 -2.83 -2.09 -18.93
N PRO A 103 -3.31 -3.35 -18.88
CA PRO A 103 -4.75 -3.63 -18.76
C PRO A 103 -5.22 -3.43 -17.32
N TRP A 104 -5.16 -2.19 -16.82
CA TRP A 104 -5.61 -1.84 -15.49
C TRP A 104 -7.13 -1.98 -15.37
N PHE A 105 -7.57 -2.57 -14.27
CA PHE A 105 -8.97 -2.71 -13.94
C PHE A 105 -9.26 -1.90 -12.68
N ASN A 106 -9.94 -0.76 -12.87
CA ASN A 106 -10.32 0.15 -11.78
C ASN A 106 -11.82 0.02 -11.53
N MET A 107 -12.22 -0.30 -10.30
CA MET A 107 -13.61 -0.49 -9.91
C MET A 107 -13.84 0.00 -8.48
N PHE A 108 -15.03 0.54 -8.21
CA PHE A 108 -15.49 0.87 -6.85
C PHE A 108 -16.43 -0.23 -6.36
N PHE A 109 -16.24 -0.68 -5.12
CA PHE A 109 -17.11 -1.65 -4.46
C PHE A 109 -17.85 -0.98 -3.30
N SER A 110 -19.12 -1.33 -3.10
CA SER A 110 -19.87 -0.88 -1.93
C SER A 110 -19.57 -1.77 -0.73
N ASN A 111 -19.53 -1.17 0.46
CA ASN A 111 -19.15 -1.85 1.70
C ASN A 111 -20.24 -2.79 2.27
N ILE A 112 -21.18 -3.25 1.44
CA ILE A 112 -22.40 -3.92 1.91
C ILE A 112 -22.20 -5.44 2.08
N ARG A 113 -21.02 -5.98 1.74
CA ARG A 113 -20.75 -7.42 1.82
C ARG A 113 -19.27 -7.72 2.12
N PHE A 114 -18.89 -7.72 3.39
CA PHE A 114 -17.73 -8.44 3.94
C PHE A 114 -18.01 -8.79 5.40
#